data_AF-A0A8C7EI78-F1
#
_entry.id   AF-A0A8C7EI78-F1
#
_cell.length_a   1.000
_cell.length_b   1.000
_cell.length_c   1.000
_cell.angle_alpha   90.00
_cell.angle_beta   90.00
_cell.angle_gamma   90.00
#
_symmetry.space_group_name_H-M   'P 1'
#
loop_
_entity.id
_entity.type
_entity.pdbx_description
1 polymer ?
#
loop_
_entity_poly.entity_id
_entity_poly.type
_entity_poly.pdbx_seq_one_letter_code
_entity_poly.pdbx_strand_id
1 'polypeptide(L)'
;MVGDVAETERRPLKDPVDLFHSGQVVKICAPMVRYSKLAFRSLVRRYECDLCYTPMIVAADFVRSAKARDSEFTTNNDGQWQKVMVHP
;
A
#
# COMPACT_ATOMS: atom_id res chain seq x y z
N MET A 1 9.46 11.82 -26.46
CA MET A 1 8.38 12.77 -26.15
C MET A 1 8.16 12.71 -24.66
N VAL A 2 8.54 13.79 -24.00
CA VAL A 2 8.44 14.00 -22.56
C VAL A 2 6.96 13.99 -22.21
N GLY A 3 6.50 12.97 -21.49
CA GLY A 3 5.20 13.00 -20.83
C GLY A 3 5.40 13.68 -19.49
N ASP A 4 4.70 14.79 -19.30
CA ASP A 4 4.73 15.63 -18.11
C ASP A 4 4.74 14.79 -16.82
N VAL A 5 5.76 14.99 -15.99
CA VAL A 5 5.70 14.57 -14.58
C VAL A 5 4.76 15.57 -13.90
N ALA A 6 3.46 15.42 -14.18
CA ALA A 6 2.42 16.17 -13.52
C ALA A 6 2.54 15.90 -12.02
N GLU A 7 2.72 16.96 -11.27
CA GLU A 7 2.68 16.97 -9.81
C GLU A 7 1.39 16.25 -9.39
N THR A 8 1.54 15.00 -8.97
CA THR A 8 0.41 14.08 -8.91
C THR A 8 -0.42 14.43 -7.68
N GLU A 9 -1.47 15.20 -7.90
CA GLU A 9 -2.57 15.45 -6.97
C GLU A 9 -2.90 14.16 -6.21
N ARG A 10 -3.03 14.28 -4.89
CA ARG A 10 -3.17 13.16 -3.96
C ARG A 10 -4.49 12.43 -4.27
N ARG A 11 -4.43 11.22 -4.82
CA ARG A 11 -5.65 10.44 -5.13
C ARG A 11 -6.48 10.21 -3.85
N PRO A 12 -7.79 10.52 -3.87
CA PRO A 12 -8.65 10.25 -2.72
C PRO A 12 -8.67 8.76 -2.40
N LEU A 13 -8.78 8.43 -1.11
CA LEU A 13 -9.04 7.05 -0.69
C LEU A 13 -10.40 6.63 -1.25
N LYS A 14 -10.43 5.47 -1.90
CA LYS A 14 -11.66 4.80 -2.33
C LYS A 14 -11.91 3.64 -1.39
N ASP A 15 -13.16 3.38 -1.07
CA ASP A 15 -13.51 2.15 -0.39
C ASP A 15 -13.13 0.95 -1.28
N PRO A 16 -12.53 -0.12 -0.74
CA PRO A 16 -12.16 -1.28 -1.54
C PRO A 16 -13.35 -1.90 -2.27
N VAL A 17 -14.54 -1.89 -1.68
CA VAL A 17 -15.77 -2.43 -2.28
C VAL A 17 -16.21 -1.57 -3.47
N ASP A 18 -16.11 -0.25 -3.37
CA ASP A 18 -16.44 0.67 -4.46
C ASP A 18 -15.55 0.47 -5.70
N LEU A 19 -14.28 0.08 -5.50
CA LEU A 19 -13.37 -0.22 -6.62
C LEU A 19 -13.96 -1.30 -7.53
N PHE A 20 -14.53 -2.36 -6.95
CA PHE A 20 -15.07 -3.51 -7.69
C PHE A 20 -16.47 -3.28 -8.25
N HIS A 21 -17.24 -2.33 -7.71
CA HIS A 21 -18.55 -1.96 -8.26
C HIS A 21 -18.50 -0.97 -9.42
N SER A 22 -17.36 -0.28 -9.62
CA SER A 22 -17.20 0.73 -10.67
C SER A 22 -17.29 0.22 -12.11
N GLY A 23 -17.17 -1.10 -12.33
CA GLY A 23 -17.09 -1.73 -13.65
C GLY A 23 -15.77 -1.47 -14.39
N GLN A 24 -14.82 -0.75 -13.77
CA GLN A 24 -13.49 -0.51 -14.33
C GLN A 24 -12.50 -1.59 -13.89
N VAL A 25 -11.44 -1.78 -14.69
CA VAL A 25 -10.33 -2.68 -14.31
C VAL A 25 -9.61 -2.11 -13.09
N VAL A 26 -9.53 -2.91 -12.03
CA VAL A 26 -8.81 -2.57 -10.80
C VAL A 26 -7.34 -2.94 -10.94
N LYS A 27 -6.44 -1.96 -10.82
CA LYS A 27 -4.98 -2.16 -10.89
C LYS A 27 -4.41 -2.48 -9.51
N ILE A 28 -4.08 -3.75 -9.28
CA ILE A 28 -3.62 -4.25 -7.98
C ILE A 28 -2.13 -4.58 -8.00
N CYS A 29 -1.38 -4.02 -7.05
CA CYS A 29 -0.02 -4.45 -6.74
C CYS A 29 -0.08 -5.62 -5.76
N ALA A 30 0.34 -6.80 -6.23
CA ALA A 30 0.34 -8.05 -5.48
C ALA A 30 1.28 -8.01 -4.25
N PRO A 31 1.03 -8.85 -3.23
CA PRO A 31 1.96 -9.02 -2.12
C PRO A 31 3.27 -9.65 -2.65
N MET A 32 4.37 -8.91 -2.52
CA MET A 32 5.69 -9.35 -2.97
C MET A 32 6.68 -9.27 -1.81
N VAL A 33 7.20 -10.43 -1.39
CA VAL A 33 8.22 -10.54 -0.34
C VAL A 33 9.39 -9.61 -0.69
N ARG A 34 9.82 -8.79 0.29
CA ARG A 34 10.88 -7.76 0.16
C ARG A 34 10.62 -6.59 -0.79
N TYR A 35 9.84 -6.74 -1.87
CA TYR A 35 9.67 -5.71 -2.89
C TYR A 35 8.54 -4.73 -2.58
N SER A 36 7.41 -5.22 -2.08
CA SER A 36 6.22 -4.39 -1.83
C SER A 36 6.32 -3.53 -0.55
N LYS A 37 7.53 -3.09 -0.18
CA LYS A 37 7.78 -2.17 0.95
C LYS A 37 7.25 -0.76 0.66
N LEU A 38 7.18 0.09 1.68
CA LEU A 38 6.52 1.41 1.62
C LEU A 38 6.95 2.25 0.41
N ALA A 39 8.25 2.37 0.14
CA ALA A 39 8.76 3.15 -0.98
C ALA A 39 8.22 2.68 -2.35
N PHE A 40 8.15 1.36 -2.56
CA PHE A 40 7.61 0.80 -3.80
C PHE A 40 6.11 1.03 -3.92
N ARG A 41 5.34 0.80 -2.85
CA ARG A 41 3.89 1.06 -2.84
C ARG A 41 3.59 2.53 -3.12
N SER A 42 4.35 3.44 -2.49
CA SER A 42 4.24 4.88 -2.75
C SER A 42 4.55 5.24 -4.20
N LEU A 43 5.54 4.57 -4.82
CA LEU A 43 5.87 4.76 -6.23
C LEU A 43 4.73 4.32 -7.13
N VAL A 44 4.31 3.06 -7.05
CA VAL A 44 3.30 2.49 -7.98
C VAL A 44 1.92 3.14 -7.81
N ARG A 45 1.62 3.70 -6.62
CA ARG A 45 0.41 4.50 -6.40
C ARG A 45 0.38 5.76 -7.28
N ARG A 46 1.54 6.36 -7.58
CA ARG A 46 1.67 7.49 -8.55
C ARG A 46 1.47 7.04 -9.99
N TYR A 47 1.79 5.78 -10.31
CA TYR A 47 1.52 5.14 -11.60
C TYR A 47 0.16 4.45 -11.64
N GLU A 48 -0.82 5.06 -10.98
CA GLU A 48 -2.23 4.66 -11.05
C GLU A 48 -2.58 3.26 -10.54
N CYS A 49 -1.78 2.67 -9.63
CA CYS A 49 -2.21 1.48 -8.92
C CYS A 49 -3.34 1.83 -7.94
N ASP A 50 -4.46 1.11 -7.98
CA ASP A 50 -5.64 1.37 -7.15
C ASP A 50 -5.48 0.82 -5.74
N LEU A 51 -4.90 -0.38 -5.63
CA LEU A 51 -4.70 -1.09 -4.38
C LEU A 51 -3.30 -1.71 -4.32
N CYS A 52 -2.58 -1.51 -3.21
CA CYS A 52 -1.23 -2.04 -3.02
C CYS A 52 -1.15 -2.85 -1.74
N TYR A 53 -0.78 -4.12 -1.85
CA TYR A 53 -0.53 -4.97 -0.68
C TYR A 53 0.88 -4.74 -0.11
N THR A 54 1.02 -4.96 1.19
CA THR A 54 2.33 -5.05 1.87
C THR A 54 3.04 -6.36 1.47
N PRO A 55 4.33 -6.53 1.82
CA PRO A 55 4.96 -7.84 1.74
C PRO A 55 4.19 -8.84 2.61
N MET A 56 4.35 -10.12 2.31
CA MET A 56 3.87 -11.15 3.23
C MET A 56 4.59 -11.01 4.57
N ILE A 57 3.81 -10.83 5.64
CA ILE A 57 4.31 -10.69 7.01
C ILE A 57 4.14 -12.02 7.73
N VAL A 58 5.23 -12.53 8.31
CA VAL A 58 5.20 -13.76 9.13
C VAL A 58 4.60 -13.42 10.49
N ALA A 59 3.42 -13.98 10.80
CA ALA A 59 2.67 -13.65 12.01
C ALA A 59 3.46 -13.87 13.30
N ALA A 60 4.19 -14.99 13.41
CA ALA A 60 4.99 -15.31 14.59
C ALA A 60 6.09 -14.26 14.86
N ASP A 61 6.73 -13.77 13.79
CA ASP A 61 7.78 -12.76 13.89
C ASP A 61 7.19 -11.38 14.17
N PHE A 62 6.06 -11.04 13.56
CA PHE A 62 5.35 -9.78 13.79
C PHE A 62 4.94 -9.63 15.26
N VAL A 63 4.41 -10.69 15.89
CA VAL A 63 4.01 -10.66 17.30
C VAL A 63 5.23 -10.56 18.22
N ARG A 64 6.28 -11.35 17.96
CA ARG A 64 7.39 -11.56 18.92
C ARG A 64 8.54 -10.58 18.78
N SER A 65 8.71 -9.93 17.62
CA SER A 65 9.93 -9.17 17.30
C SER A 65 9.62 -7.76 16.79
N ALA A 66 9.98 -6.75 17.58
CA ALA A 66 9.92 -5.34 17.16
C ALA A 66 10.76 -5.12 15.89
N LYS A 67 11.96 -5.68 15.83
CA LYS A 67 12.83 -5.61 14.65
C LYS A 67 12.17 -6.17 13.38
N ALA A 68 11.40 -7.26 13.50
CA ALA A 68 10.68 -7.82 12.36
C ALA A 68 9.55 -6.90 11.90
N ARG A 69 8.80 -6.30 12.85
CA ARG A 69 7.79 -5.28 12.53
C ARG A 69 8.40 -4.08 11.82
N ASP A 70 9.50 -3.53 12.34
CA ASP A 70 10.16 -2.37 11.75
C ASP A 70 10.70 -2.66 10.33
N SER A 71 11.09 -3.91 10.06
CA SER A 71 11.62 -4.31 8.74
C SER A 71 10.54 -4.58 7.70
N GLU A 72 9.42 -5.21 8.09
CA GLU A 72 8.40 -5.70 7.16
C GLU A 72 7.13 -4.83 7.14
N PHE A 73 6.85 -4.09 8.21
CA PHE A 73 5.64 -3.28 8.38
C PHE A 73 5.97 -1.80 8.58
N THR A 74 5.91 -1.04 7.47
CA THR A 74 6.13 0.41 7.46
C THR A 74 4.94 1.12 6.78
N THR A 75 4.50 2.21 7.40
CA THR A 75 3.41 3.09 6.92
C THR A 75 3.93 4.51 6.74
N ASN A 76 3.28 5.32 5.90
CA ASN A 76 3.59 6.75 5.82
C ASN A 76 2.90 7.53 6.96
N ASN A 77 3.46 8.69 7.34
CA ASN A 77 2.92 9.59 8.38
C ASN A 77 1.63 10.32 7.95
N ASP A 78 1.15 10.02 6.76
CA ASP A 78 -0.04 10.59 6.16
C ASP A 78 -1.35 10.20 6.86
N GLY A 79 -1.30 9.37 7.91
CA GLY A 79 -2.44 9.12 8.81
C GLY A 79 -3.60 8.28 8.25
N GLN A 80 -3.52 7.82 6.99
CA GLN A 80 -4.68 7.23 6.31
C GLN A 80 -4.88 5.71 6.58
N TRP A 81 -3.85 5.00 7.03
CA TRP A 81 -3.83 3.51 7.08
C TRP A 81 -3.69 2.90 8.48
N GLN A 82 -3.54 3.71 9.53
CA GLN A 82 -3.49 3.21 10.92
C GLN A 82 -4.79 2.53 11.37
N LYS A 83 -5.89 2.70 10.63
CA LYS A 83 -7.22 2.21 11.02
C LYS A 83 -7.51 0.75 10.65
N VAL A 84 -6.69 0.09 9.83
CA VAL A 84 -6.98 -1.28 9.33
C VAL A 84 -6.21 -2.37 10.10
N MET A 85 -5.14 -2.03 10.82
CA MET A 85 -4.63 -2.93 11.85
C MET A 85 -5.48 -2.76 13.10
N VAL A 86 -6.33 -3.76 13.31
CA VAL A 86 -6.97 -4.08 14.59
C VAL A 86 -6.01 -3.74 15.73
N HIS A 87 -6.46 -2.88 16.65
CA HIS A 87 -5.82 -2.78 17.95
C HIS A 87 -5.76 -4.19 18.57
N PRO A 88 -4.65 -4.56 19.25
CA PRO A 88 -4.61 -5.80 20.00
C PRO A 88 -5.76 -5.91 21.00
#